data_AF-A0A6C0KL78-F1
#
_entry.id   AF-A0A6C0KL78-F1
#
_cell.length_a   1.000
_cell.length_b   1.000
_cell.length_c   1.000
_cell.angle_alpha   90.00
_cell.angle_beta   90.00
_cell.angle_gamma   90.00
#
_symmetry.space_group_name_H-M   'P 1'
#
loop_
_entity.id
_entity.type
_entity.pdbx_description
1 polymer ?
#
loop_
_entity_poly.entity_id
_entity_poly.type
_entity_poly.pdbx_seq_one_letter_code
_entity_poly.pdbx_strand_id
1 'polypeptide(L)'
;MVNIQDFQKHFPQQYYDMGRIKRKPKIQNKLSNDFDKLFFNFLLIVKYEISIHYTKKEEIDIKYKISQQMENFEYKKKKDVIHNLCFEEKINLKSLDCLATFFKVNLLYSHCFVYYKMFYNPISLLYYHVNHNKDMFLVQKDTIEENHCNGYEIDNIHKPLYSASHYKLTDIYNMMEKLHLNHDNKKKQDCYEYIKTYIDEVLI
;
A
#
# COMPACT_ATOMS: atom_id res chain seq x y z
N MET A 1 -0.70 -52.98 20.66
CA MET A 1 -0.36 -51.62 20.19
C MET A 1 1.06 -51.34 20.61
N VAL A 2 1.98 -51.21 19.65
CA VAL A 2 3.40 -50.97 19.94
C VAL A 2 3.60 -49.46 20.08
N ASN A 3 4.10 -49.02 21.24
CA ASN A 3 4.35 -47.61 21.52
C ASN A 3 5.70 -47.23 20.89
N ILE A 4 5.71 -46.16 20.10
CA ILE A 4 6.92 -45.62 19.43
C ILE A 4 8.05 -45.33 20.45
N GLN A 5 7.71 -45.05 21.72
CA GLN A 5 8.67 -44.84 22.79
C GLN A 5 9.53 -46.07 23.12
N ASP A 6 9.05 -47.29 22.83
CA ASP A 6 9.80 -48.52 23.12
C ASP A 6 11.06 -48.68 22.25
N PHE A 7 11.13 -47.95 21.12
CA PHE A 7 12.26 -47.98 20.20
C PHE A 7 13.37 -46.97 20.52
N GLN A 8 13.17 -46.04 21.46
CA GLN A 8 14.18 -45.02 21.80
C GLN A 8 15.49 -45.62 22.34
N LYS A 9 15.43 -46.84 22.88
CA LYS A 9 16.56 -47.58 23.48
C LYS A 9 17.54 -48.13 22.42
N HIS A 10 17.10 -48.20 21.16
CA HIS A 10 17.89 -48.76 20.06
C HIS A 10 18.66 -47.69 19.27
N PHE A 11 18.52 -46.41 19.61
CA PHE A 11 19.31 -45.34 19.02
C PHE A 11 20.52 -45.05 19.92
N PRO A 12 21.77 -45.26 19.46
CA PRO A 12 22.94 -44.92 20.26
C PRO A 12 22.97 -43.41 20.50
N GLN A 13 22.84 -43.00 21.77
CA GLN A 13 23.13 -41.64 22.23
C GLN A 13 24.62 -41.38 22.06
N GLN A 14 25.02 -40.95 20.86
CA GLN A 14 26.33 -40.36 20.67
C GLN A 14 26.31 -38.92 21.18
N TYR A 15 26.84 -38.80 22.39
CA TYR A 15 27.32 -37.57 22.98
C TYR A 15 28.24 -36.84 22.00
N TYR A 16 27.79 -35.67 21.53
CA TYR A 16 28.69 -34.54 21.43
C TYR A 16 28.20 -33.49 22.41
N ASP A 17 28.79 -33.55 23.59
CA ASP A 17 28.88 -32.47 24.55
C ASP A 17 29.73 -31.35 23.91
N MET A 18 29.09 -30.57 23.03
CA MET A 18 29.64 -29.29 22.59
C MET A 18 29.17 -28.26 23.61
N GLY A 19 30.01 -28.09 24.62
CA GLY A 19 29.81 -27.18 25.74
C GLY A 19 29.23 -25.84 25.30
N ARG A 20 28.42 -25.26 26.18
CA ARG A 20 27.67 -24.00 26.02
C ARG A 20 28.50 -22.89 25.36
N ILE A 21 28.63 -22.92 24.03
CA ILE A 21 28.97 -21.75 23.25
C ILE A 21 27.73 -20.88 23.37
N LYS A 22 27.77 -19.89 24.26
CA LYS A 22 26.83 -18.77 24.22
C LYS A 22 26.94 -18.22 22.80
N ARG A 23 26.04 -18.64 21.90
CA ARG A 23 25.92 -18.06 20.58
C ARG A 23 25.73 -16.58 20.83
N LYS A 24 26.75 -15.77 20.53
CA LYS A 24 26.56 -14.32 20.45
C LYS A 24 25.32 -14.15 19.57
N PRO A 25 24.31 -13.39 20.00
CA PRO A 25 23.18 -13.13 19.12
C PRO A 25 23.77 -12.65 17.81
N LYS A 26 23.40 -13.30 16.70
CA LYS A 26 23.71 -12.72 15.39
C LYS A 26 23.15 -11.31 15.50
N ILE A 27 24.03 -10.32 15.47
CA ILE A 27 23.62 -8.97 15.13
C ILE A 27 23.11 -9.16 13.71
N GLN A 28 21.81 -9.40 13.58
CA GLN A 28 21.13 -9.09 12.34
C GLN A 28 21.42 -7.60 12.21
N ASN A 29 22.31 -7.26 11.28
CA ASN A 29 22.33 -5.91 10.74
C ASN A 29 20.91 -5.70 10.23
N LYS A 30 20.05 -5.20 11.11
CA LYS A 30 18.72 -4.76 10.76
C LYS A 30 19.03 -3.65 9.78
N LEU A 31 18.90 -3.94 8.49
CA LEU A 31 18.92 -2.91 7.46
C LEU A 31 18.08 -1.77 8.02
N SER A 32 18.66 -0.58 8.04
CA SER A 32 17.96 0.59 8.55
C SER A 32 16.66 0.70 7.73
N ASN A 33 15.52 0.41 8.36
CA ASN A 33 14.20 0.60 7.76
C ASN A 33 13.79 2.07 7.76
N ASP A 34 14.76 2.99 7.85
CA ASP A 34 14.55 4.43 7.93
C ASP A 34 14.37 5.05 6.53
N PHE A 35 13.66 4.35 5.66
CA PHE A 35 13.32 4.81 4.33
C PHE A 35 11.83 4.66 4.09
N ASP A 36 11.32 5.44 3.14
CA ASP A 36 9.93 5.41 2.73
C ASP A 36 9.65 4.12 1.95
N LYS A 37 9.12 3.11 2.66
CA LYS A 37 8.79 1.81 2.11
C LYS A 37 7.91 1.89 0.85
N LEU A 38 6.94 2.81 0.82
CA LEU A 38 6.02 2.93 -0.31
C LEU A 38 6.76 3.41 -1.56
N PHE A 39 7.58 4.44 -1.37
CA PHE A 39 8.41 4.98 -2.46
C PHE A 39 9.48 3.98 -2.91
N PHE A 40 10.16 3.31 -1.98
CA PHE A 40 11.15 2.29 -2.32
C PHE A 40 10.54 1.15 -3.14
N ASN A 41 9.40 0.60 -2.70
CA ASN A 41 8.71 -0.44 -3.44
C ASN A 41 8.28 0.04 -4.84
N PHE A 42 7.83 1.29 -4.95
CA PHE A 42 7.52 1.89 -6.24
C PHE A 42 8.75 1.97 -7.16
N LEU A 43 9.92 2.39 -6.65
CA LEU A 43 11.18 2.45 -7.41
C LEU A 43 11.57 1.07 -7.95
N LEU A 44 11.35 0.00 -7.19
CA LEU A 44 11.59 -1.38 -7.65
C LEU A 44 10.67 -1.76 -8.82
N ILE A 45 9.39 -1.38 -8.75
CA ILE A 45 8.41 -1.66 -9.82
C ILE A 45 8.79 -0.97 -11.13
N VAL A 46 9.17 0.30 -11.07
CA VAL A 46 9.58 1.06 -12.27
C VAL A 46 11.03 0.77 -12.67
N LYS A 47 11.72 -0.14 -11.96
CA LYS A 47 13.13 -0.51 -12.17
C LYS A 47 14.05 0.70 -12.18
N TYR A 48 13.81 1.64 -11.27
CA TYR A 48 14.67 2.81 -11.11
C TYR A 48 16.06 2.35 -10.69
N GLU A 49 17.10 2.99 -11.22
CA GLU A 49 18.47 2.70 -10.84
C GLU A 49 18.72 3.14 -9.40
N ILE A 50 18.81 2.16 -8.49
CA ILE A 50 19.06 2.38 -7.06
C ILE A 50 20.27 1.57 -6.60
N SER A 51 21.01 2.13 -5.65
CA SER A 51 22.14 1.46 -5.01
C SER A 51 21.69 0.24 -4.19
N ILE A 52 22.53 -0.79 -4.11
CA ILE A 52 22.34 -1.94 -3.20
C ILE A 52 22.25 -1.46 -1.74
N HIS A 53 22.92 -0.35 -1.43
CA HIS A 53 22.93 0.26 -0.11
C HIS A 53 21.98 1.46 -0.04
N TYR A 54 20.74 1.28 -0.49
CA TYR A 54 19.71 2.33 -0.48
C TYR A 54 19.64 3.06 0.87
N THR A 55 19.94 4.36 0.86
CA THR A 55 19.91 5.20 2.07
C THR A 55 18.85 6.30 2.01
N LYS A 56 18.50 6.88 3.15
CA LYS A 56 17.60 8.04 3.23
C LYS A 56 18.11 9.25 2.43
N LYS A 57 19.44 9.44 2.36
CA LYS A 57 20.04 10.50 1.54
C LYS A 57 19.79 10.24 0.05
N GLU A 58 20.06 9.03 -0.41
CA GLU A 58 19.80 8.64 -1.80
C GLU A 58 18.31 8.74 -2.13
N GLU A 59 17.41 8.36 -1.21
CA GLU A 59 15.96 8.56 -1.37
C GLU A 59 15.63 10.03 -1.64
N ILE A 60 16.15 10.95 -0.82
CA ILE A 60 15.91 12.39 -0.94
C ILE A 60 16.44 12.89 -2.30
N ASP A 61 17.65 12.51 -2.68
CA ASP A 61 18.25 12.90 -3.96
C ASP A 61 17.41 12.41 -5.16
N ILE A 62 16.90 11.17 -5.09
CA ILE A 62 16.00 10.62 -6.12
C ILE A 62 14.67 11.38 -6.15
N LYS A 63 14.07 11.69 -4.99
CA LYS A 63 12.82 12.47 -4.90
C LYS A 63 13.01 13.85 -5.56
N TYR A 64 14.10 14.56 -5.27
CA TYR A 64 14.42 15.84 -5.91
C TYR A 64 14.59 15.72 -7.42
N LYS A 65 15.34 14.70 -7.88
CA LYS A 65 15.55 14.47 -9.31
C LYS A 65 14.25 14.20 -10.06
N ILE A 66 13.37 13.35 -9.50
CA ILE A 66 12.05 13.08 -10.08
C ILE A 66 11.20 14.36 -10.07
N SER A 67 11.18 15.11 -8.98
CA SER A 67 10.45 16.38 -8.88
C SER A 67 10.86 17.40 -9.96
N GLN A 68 12.17 17.54 -10.24
CA GLN A 68 12.67 18.40 -11.31
C GLN A 68 12.21 17.91 -12.69
N GLN A 69 12.25 16.61 -12.95
CA GLN A 69 11.76 16.03 -14.21
C GLN A 69 10.24 16.25 -14.39
N MET A 70 9.49 16.32 -13.30
CA MET A 70 8.05 16.57 -13.32
C MET A 70 7.69 18.05 -13.57
N GLU A 71 8.62 19.00 -13.54
CA GLU A 71 8.28 20.44 -13.71
C GLU A 71 7.51 20.74 -15.00
N ASN A 72 7.76 19.99 -16.08
CA ASN A 72 7.06 20.12 -17.36
C ASN A 72 5.94 19.08 -17.57
N PHE A 73 5.72 18.18 -16.61
CA PHE A 73 4.66 17.16 -16.70
C PHE A 73 3.28 17.76 -16.41
N GLU A 74 2.28 17.39 -17.20
CA GLU A 74 0.90 17.82 -16.98
C GLU A 74 0.20 16.89 -15.99
N TYR A 75 -0.08 17.40 -14.80
CA TYR A 75 -0.83 16.67 -13.78
C TYR A 75 -1.59 17.63 -12.86
N LYS A 76 -2.83 17.26 -12.50
CA LYS A 76 -3.67 18.07 -11.62
C LYS A 76 -3.08 18.09 -10.21
N LYS A 77 -2.94 19.27 -9.59
CA LYS A 77 -2.31 19.42 -8.26
C LYS A 77 -0.85 18.93 -8.21
N LYS A 78 -0.13 18.97 -9.33
CA LYS A 78 1.31 18.62 -9.38
C LYS A 78 2.16 19.33 -8.33
N LYS A 79 1.88 20.60 -8.04
CA LYS A 79 2.63 21.37 -7.03
C LYS A 79 2.58 20.71 -5.64
N ASP A 80 1.42 20.19 -5.26
CA ASP A 80 1.23 19.49 -3.99
C ASP A 80 2.04 18.17 -3.96
N VAL A 81 2.11 17.48 -5.09
CA VAL A 81 2.91 16.26 -5.25
C VAL A 81 4.41 16.56 -5.16
N ILE A 82 4.90 17.56 -5.89
CA ILE A 82 6.30 18.00 -5.82
C ILE A 82 6.66 18.41 -4.39
N HIS A 83 5.78 19.13 -3.70
CA HIS A 83 5.96 19.48 -2.30
C HIS A 83 6.09 18.21 -1.42
N ASN A 84 5.17 17.26 -1.55
CA ASN A 84 5.24 16.01 -0.77
C ASN A 84 6.50 15.19 -1.08
N LEU A 85 6.98 15.17 -2.32
CA LEU A 85 8.25 14.51 -2.66
C LEU A 85 9.46 15.20 -2.03
N CYS A 86 9.53 16.53 -2.04
CA CYS A 86 10.73 17.24 -1.61
C CYS A 86 10.83 17.48 -0.10
N PHE A 87 9.68 17.59 0.59
CA PHE A 87 9.65 18.09 1.97
C PHE A 87 9.04 17.12 2.99
N GLU A 88 8.26 16.13 2.54
CA GLU A 88 7.64 15.17 3.45
C GLU A 88 8.49 13.90 3.57
N GLU A 89 8.52 13.31 4.76
CA GLU A 89 9.33 12.10 5.00
C GLU A 89 8.85 10.91 4.18
N LYS A 90 7.54 10.83 3.94
CA LYS A 90 6.85 9.73 3.26
C LYS A 90 5.92 10.27 2.17
N ILE A 91 5.90 9.58 1.05
CA ILE A 91 4.92 9.83 0.01
C ILE A 91 3.55 9.32 0.46
N ASN A 92 2.51 9.99 -0.01
CA ASN A 92 1.13 9.56 0.17
C ASN A 92 0.55 9.00 -1.15
N LEU A 93 -0.68 8.48 -1.09
CA LEU A 93 -1.35 7.91 -2.26
C LEU A 93 -1.56 8.93 -3.40
N LYS A 94 -1.69 10.23 -3.11
CA LYS A 94 -1.82 11.29 -4.12
C LYS A 94 -0.54 11.46 -4.93
N SER A 95 0.61 11.40 -4.24
CA SER A 95 1.91 11.42 -4.90
C SER A 95 2.17 10.13 -5.67
N LEU A 96 1.77 8.99 -5.11
CA LEU A 96 1.88 7.70 -5.79
C LEU A 96 1.07 7.64 -7.09
N ASP A 97 -0.14 8.20 -7.11
CA ASP A 97 -0.99 8.28 -8.31
C ASP A 97 -0.34 9.09 -9.43
N CYS A 98 0.24 10.23 -9.07
CA CYS A 98 0.99 11.06 -10.00
C CYS A 98 2.24 10.35 -10.53
N LEU A 99 2.99 9.69 -9.64
CA LEU A 99 4.15 8.89 -10.02
C LEU A 99 3.76 7.73 -10.94
N ALA A 100 2.65 7.04 -10.67
CA ALA A 100 2.13 5.96 -11.51
C ALA A 100 1.83 6.45 -12.92
N THR A 101 1.19 7.63 -13.04
CA THR A 101 0.91 8.27 -14.32
C THR A 101 2.21 8.69 -15.04
N PHE A 102 3.15 9.29 -14.31
CA PHE A 102 4.43 9.78 -14.85
C PHE A 102 5.30 8.65 -15.40
N PHE A 103 5.43 7.55 -14.64
CA PHE A 103 6.20 6.36 -15.04
C PHE A 103 5.39 5.36 -15.89
N LYS A 104 4.13 5.68 -16.21
CA LYS A 104 3.25 4.87 -17.06
C LYS A 104 3.01 3.46 -16.53
N VAL A 105 2.79 3.33 -15.22
CA VAL A 105 2.47 2.07 -14.56
C VAL A 105 1.03 2.08 -14.04
N ASN A 106 0.45 0.89 -13.90
CA ASN A 106 -0.88 0.73 -13.33
C ASN A 106 -0.79 0.16 -11.92
N LEU A 107 -1.28 0.91 -10.94
CA LEU A 107 -1.34 0.47 -9.55
C LEU A 107 -2.79 0.41 -9.08
N LEU A 108 -3.13 -0.62 -8.31
CA LEU A 108 -4.41 -0.75 -7.62
C LEU A 108 -4.14 -0.72 -6.12
N TYR A 109 -4.57 0.34 -5.45
CA TYR A 109 -4.62 0.33 -3.98
C TYR A 109 -5.91 -0.33 -3.52
N SER A 110 -5.86 -1.24 -2.55
CA SER A 110 -7.07 -1.63 -1.82
C SER A 110 -6.82 -1.95 -0.35
N HIS A 111 -7.78 -1.54 0.47
CA HIS A 111 -7.81 -1.79 1.90
C HIS A 111 -9.24 -1.66 2.42
N CYS A 112 -9.67 -2.57 3.29
CA CYS A 112 -10.94 -2.48 4.03
C CYS A 112 -12.14 -2.11 3.13
N PHE A 113 -12.34 -2.86 2.04
CA PHE A 113 -13.42 -2.65 1.07
C PHE A 113 -13.40 -1.32 0.32
N VAL A 114 -12.32 -0.54 0.41
CA VAL A 114 -12.07 0.62 -0.44
C VAL A 114 -10.97 0.26 -1.42
N TYR A 115 -11.11 0.70 -2.66
CA TYR A 115 -10.03 0.58 -3.63
C TYR A 115 -9.88 1.86 -4.48
N TYR A 116 -8.67 2.06 -4.99
CA TYR A 116 -8.32 3.18 -5.86
C TYR A 116 -7.48 2.70 -7.03
N LYS A 117 -7.93 3.02 -8.25
CA LYS A 117 -7.19 2.74 -9.48
C LYS A 117 -6.29 3.92 -9.84
N MET A 118 -4.97 3.69 -9.82
CA MET A 118 -3.95 4.62 -10.33
C MET A 118 -3.45 4.08 -11.68
N PHE A 119 -4.34 4.03 -12.66
CA PHE A 119 -4.06 3.39 -13.96
C PHE A 119 -3.69 4.41 -15.02
N TYR A 120 -2.46 4.35 -15.50
CA TYR A 120 -2.05 5.08 -16.71
C TYR A 120 -2.77 4.57 -17.96
N ASN A 121 -2.87 3.24 -18.12
CA ASN A 121 -3.55 2.61 -19.25
C ASN A 121 -4.47 1.48 -18.79
N PRO A 122 -5.80 1.66 -18.78
CA PRO A 122 -6.75 0.66 -18.28
C PRO A 122 -6.76 -0.65 -19.10
N ILE A 123 -6.21 -0.65 -20.31
CA ILE A 123 -6.19 -1.80 -21.24
C ILE A 123 -5.02 -2.76 -20.95
N SER A 124 -4.01 -2.34 -20.18
CA SER A 124 -2.84 -3.19 -19.86
C SER A 124 -3.24 -4.49 -19.17
N LEU A 125 -2.50 -5.58 -19.40
CA LEU A 125 -2.71 -6.85 -18.69
C LEU A 125 -1.92 -6.95 -17.37
N LEU A 126 -1.00 -6.02 -17.13
CA LEU A 126 -0.12 -6.02 -15.96
C LEU A 126 -0.50 -4.88 -15.03
N TYR A 127 -0.78 -5.25 -13.79
CA TYR A 127 -1.15 -4.33 -12.71
C TYR A 127 -0.42 -4.73 -11.44
N TYR A 128 -0.05 -3.75 -10.63
CA TYR A 128 0.50 -4.00 -9.31
C TYR A 128 -0.51 -3.63 -8.24
N HIS A 129 -0.73 -4.53 -7.29
CA HIS A 129 -1.54 -4.26 -6.12
C HIS A 129 -0.68 -3.60 -5.05
N VAL A 130 -1.24 -2.58 -4.40
CA VAL A 130 -0.65 -1.86 -3.27
C VAL A 130 -1.55 -2.09 -2.06
N ASN A 131 -1.02 -2.71 -1.01
CA ASN A 131 -1.77 -2.95 0.23
C ASN A 131 -1.54 -1.83 1.27
N HIS A 132 -2.32 -1.84 2.35
CA HIS A 132 -2.16 -0.93 3.49
C HIS A 132 -0.78 -0.99 4.17
N ASN A 133 -0.08 -2.12 4.06
CA ASN A 133 1.28 -2.30 4.56
C ASN A 133 2.35 -1.73 3.61
N LYS A 134 1.93 -1.07 2.53
CA LYS A 134 2.80 -0.44 1.51
C LYS A 134 3.61 -1.46 0.71
N ASP A 135 3.22 -2.73 0.73
CA ASP A 135 3.80 -3.75 -0.15
C ASP A 135 3.20 -3.64 -1.54
N MET A 136 4.00 -3.99 -2.55
CA MET A 136 3.57 -4.02 -3.95
C MET A 136 3.85 -5.38 -4.56
N PHE A 137 2.86 -5.94 -5.26
CA PHE A 137 3.01 -7.23 -5.94
C PHE A 137 2.20 -7.27 -7.22
N LEU A 138 2.67 -8.05 -8.18
CA LEU A 138 1.99 -8.21 -9.47
C LEU A 138 0.69 -9.01 -9.29
N VAL A 139 -0.40 -8.53 -9.85
CA VAL A 139 -1.69 -9.20 -9.85
C VAL A 139 -2.22 -9.37 -11.28
N GLN A 140 -2.99 -10.44 -11.47
CA GLN A 140 -3.72 -10.68 -12.71
C GLN A 140 -5.03 -9.88 -12.72
N LYS A 141 -5.59 -9.69 -13.92
CA LYS A 141 -6.80 -8.91 -14.13
C LYS A 141 -8.01 -9.43 -13.34
N ASP A 142 -8.13 -10.74 -13.19
CA ASP A 142 -9.28 -11.37 -12.52
C ASP A 142 -9.38 -10.95 -11.04
N THR A 143 -8.23 -10.80 -10.35
CA THR A 143 -8.17 -10.30 -8.97
C THR A 143 -8.63 -8.84 -8.85
N ILE A 144 -8.49 -8.05 -9.91
CA ILE A 144 -8.96 -6.66 -9.95
C ILE A 144 -10.48 -6.62 -10.11
N GLU A 145 -11.03 -7.51 -10.93
CA GLU A 145 -12.48 -7.65 -11.13
C GLU A 145 -13.19 -8.07 -9.84
N GLU A 146 -12.59 -8.96 -9.02
CA GLU A 146 -13.11 -9.29 -7.69
C GLU A 146 -13.18 -8.08 -6.76
N ASN A 147 -12.15 -7.21 -6.76
CA ASN A 147 -12.17 -5.97 -5.98
C ASN A 147 -13.24 -5.00 -6.51
N HIS A 148 -13.48 -4.95 -7.83
CA HIS A 148 -14.54 -4.15 -8.44
C HIS A 148 -15.94 -4.56 -7.99
N CYS A 149 -16.18 -5.86 -7.85
CA CYS A 149 -17.49 -6.35 -7.47
C CYS A 149 -17.82 -6.12 -6.00
N ASN A 150 -16.81 -6.09 -5.13
CA ASN A 150 -17.02 -6.19 -3.67
C ASN A 150 -16.60 -4.94 -2.87
N GLY A 151 -16.07 -3.89 -3.52
CA GLY A 151 -15.57 -2.70 -2.82
C GLY A 151 -16.19 -1.38 -3.29
N TYR A 152 -15.92 -0.33 -2.51
CA TYR A 152 -16.18 1.06 -2.86
C TYR A 152 -14.97 1.66 -3.60
N GLU A 153 -15.21 2.12 -4.84
CA GLU A 153 -14.21 2.81 -5.64
C GLU A 153 -14.09 4.27 -5.21
N ILE A 154 -12.85 4.73 -5.00
CA ILE A 154 -12.54 6.15 -4.98
C ILE A 154 -12.29 6.61 -6.41
N ASP A 155 -13.13 7.48 -6.96
CA ASP A 155 -12.89 7.99 -8.32
C ASP A 155 -11.76 9.03 -8.36
N ASN A 156 -11.57 9.77 -7.26
CA ASN A 156 -10.60 10.86 -7.20
C ASN A 156 -9.94 10.94 -5.81
N ILE A 157 -8.67 10.56 -5.72
CA ILE A 157 -7.92 10.59 -4.45
C ILE A 157 -7.74 12.00 -3.88
N HIS A 158 -7.82 13.04 -4.70
CA HIS A 158 -7.75 14.43 -4.24
C HIS A 158 -9.09 14.97 -3.72
N LYS A 159 -10.19 14.25 -3.97
CA LYS A 159 -11.53 14.52 -3.46
C LYS A 159 -12.30 13.19 -3.31
N PRO A 160 -11.98 12.38 -2.28
CA PRO A 160 -12.56 11.04 -2.13
C PRO A 160 -14.09 11.04 -1.95
N LEU A 161 -14.63 12.13 -1.38
CA LEU A 161 -16.05 12.37 -1.23
C LEU A 161 -16.41 13.82 -1.62
N TYR A 162 -17.60 13.99 -2.17
CA TYR A 162 -18.28 15.29 -2.29
C TYR A 162 -18.92 15.69 -0.96
N SER A 163 -19.39 16.93 -0.83
CA SER A 163 -20.16 17.34 0.35
C SER A 163 -21.43 16.51 0.51
N ALA A 164 -21.92 16.35 1.74
CA ALA A 164 -23.13 15.58 2.06
C ALA A 164 -24.37 15.98 1.22
N SER A 165 -24.46 17.26 0.81
CA SER A 165 -25.53 17.78 -0.05
C SER A 165 -25.54 17.21 -1.47
N HIS A 166 -24.40 16.70 -1.95
CA HIS A 166 -24.26 16.12 -3.29
C HIS A 166 -24.94 14.74 -3.41
N TYR A 167 -25.15 14.07 -2.28
CA TYR A 167 -25.66 12.71 -2.24
C TYR A 167 -27.13 12.68 -1.81
N LYS A 168 -27.91 11.77 -2.36
CA LYS A 168 -29.22 11.40 -1.81
C LYS A 168 -29.02 10.44 -0.62
N LEU A 169 -30.07 10.25 0.18
CA LEU A 169 -30.01 9.29 1.30
C LEU A 169 -29.71 7.86 0.81
N THR A 170 -30.32 7.48 -0.32
CA THR A 170 -30.07 6.19 -0.98
C THR A 170 -28.62 6.00 -1.37
N ASP A 171 -27.95 7.05 -1.88
CA ASP A 171 -26.54 6.97 -2.27
C ASP A 171 -25.66 6.72 -1.04
N ILE A 172 -25.95 7.41 0.06
CA ILE A 172 -25.25 7.22 1.34
C ILE A 172 -25.45 5.81 1.89
N TYR A 173 -26.66 5.25 1.84
CA TYR A 173 -26.89 3.87 2.28
C TYR A 173 -26.20 2.85 1.38
N ASN A 174 -26.21 3.04 0.06
CA ASN A 174 -25.47 2.18 -0.86
C ASN A 174 -23.95 2.22 -0.58
N MET A 175 -23.40 3.39 -0.21
CA MET A 175 -22.00 3.49 0.21
C MET A 175 -21.76 2.74 1.52
N MET A 176 -22.63 2.90 2.52
CA MET A 176 -22.53 2.17 3.79
C MET A 176 -22.54 0.66 3.57
N GLU A 177 -23.44 0.16 2.72
CA GLU A 177 -23.53 -1.27 2.38
C GLU A 177 -22.24 -1.78 1.70
N LYS A 178 -21.73 -1.06 0.70
CA LYS A 178 -20.46 -1.43 0.03
C LYS A 178 -19.24 -1.40 0.96
N LEU A 179 -19.26 -0.52 1.95
CA LEU A 179 -18.22 -0.40 2.97
C LEU A 179 -18.46 -1.35 4.15
N HIS A 180 -19.53 -2.14 4.14
CA HIS A 180 -19.97 -3.00 5.24
C HIS A 180 -20.12 -2.25 6.59
N LEU A 181 -20.57 -0.99 6.53
CA LEU A 181 -20.82 -0.14 7.70
C LEU A 181 -22.29 -0.20 8.13
N ASN A 182 -22.53 -0.30 9.43
CA ASN A 182 -23.90 -0.29 9.96
C ASN A 182 -24.53 1.12 9.90
N HIS A 183 -25.69 1.21 9.24
CA HIS A 183 -26.48 2.43 9.07
C HIS A 183 -27.83 2.45 9.82
N ASP A 184 -28.13 1.44 10.65
CA ASP A 184 -29.41 1.31 11.34
C ASP A 184 -29.70 2.52 12.25
N ASN A 185 -30.90 3.09 12.08
CA ASN A 185 -31.40 4.22 12.87
C ASN A 185 -30.55 5.50 12.83
N LYS A 186 -29.65 5.65 11.86
CA LYS A 186 -28.80 6.85 11.71
C LYS A 186 -29.39 7.86 10.73
N LYS A 187 -29.24 9.15 11.03
CA LYS A 187 -29.59 10.23 10.09
C LYS A 187 -28.57 10.29 8.97
N LYS A 188 -28.98 10.85 7.82
CA LYS A 188 -28.12 11.02 6.64
C LYS A 188 -26.75 11.61 6.97
N GLN A 189 -26.73 12.68 7.76
CA GLN A 189 -25.50 13.40 8.10
C GLN A 189 -24.55 12.53 8.92
N ASP A 190 -25.08 11.77 9.88
CA ASP A 190 -24.29 10.89 10.74
C ASP A 190 -23.67 9.75 9.93
N CYS A 191 -24.43 9.17 8.99
CA CYS A 191 -23.89 8.18 8.05
C CYS A 191 -22.79 8.77 7.16
N TYR A 192 -23.00 9.97 6.63
CA TYR A 192 -22.01 10.64 5.78
C TYR A 192 -20.70 10.92 6.53
N GLU A 193 -20.77 11.47 7.75
CA GLU A 193 -19.55 11.71 8.54
C GLU A 193 -18.85 10.39 8.88
N TYR A 194 -19.61 9.32 9.15
CA TYR A 194 -19.01 8.02 9.41
C TYR A 194 -18.26 7.45 8.18
N ILE A 195 -18.87 7.52 6.99
CA ILE A 195 -18.21 7.15 5.73
C ILE A 195 -16.93 7.97 5.53
N LYS A 196 -17.02 9.29 5.78
CA LYS A 196 -15.89 10.19 5.60
C LYS A 196 -14.73 9.85 6.51
N THR A 197 -14.98 9.67 7.81
CA THR A 197 -13.95 9.26 8.76
C THR A 197 -13.34 7.92 8.37
N TYR A 198 -14.17 6.94 7.98
CA TYR A 198 -13.71 5.63 7.55
C TYR A 198 -12.79 5.71 6.31
N ILE A 199 -13.20 6.45 5.28
CA ILE A 199 -12.40 6.62 4.07
C ILE A 199 -11.10 7.37 4.37
N ASP A 200 -11.15 8.41 5.21
CA ASP A 200 -9.96 9.16 5.60
C ASP A 200 -8.96 8.25 6.34
N GLU A 201 -9.41 7.36 7.23
CA GLU A 201 -8.55 6.37 7.91
C GLU A 201 -7.92 5.36 6.95
N VAL A 202 -8.70 4.91 5.96
CA VAL A 202 -8.28 3.89 4.98
C VAL A 202 -7.26 4.43 3.96
N LEU A 203 -7.20 5.75 3.74
CA LEU A 203 -6.33 6.38 2.74
C LEU A 203 -5.03 7.00 3.31
N ILE A 204 -4.72 6.78 4.60
CA ILE A 204 -3.50 7.23 5.30
C ILE A 204 -2.24 6.41 4.92
#